data_AF-A0A2V5XG34-F1
#
_entry.id   AF-A0A2V5XG34-F1
#
_cell.length_a   1.000
_cell.length_b   1.000
_cell.length_c   1.000
_cell.angle_alpha   90.00
_cell.angle_beta   90.00
_cell.angle_gamma   90.00
#
_symmetry.space_group_name_H-M   'P 1'
#
loop_
_entity.id
_entity.type
_entity.pdbx_description
1 polymer ?
#
loop_
_entity_poly.entity_id
_entity_poly.type
_entity_poly.pdbx_seq_one_letter_code
_entity_poly.pdbx_strand_id
1 'polypeptide(L)'
;MRIVSFLPAATEMVYALGLGDQLVGVSHECDFPAAAKTKPVLVRPALALEKMTLREIDVAVAERIRSGGSLYQVDENLLCELKPDLILTQNLCQVCATSGNDLTVALKLLQPKPEILWMTPHSLAEIFENICELGQATGRSNAAETFIAERRERLETIAEQAKNISHRPRVFCMEWADPVYCAGHWVPEMVQLAGGIDELARKGTDSVRIQWTDVLKWPPEILIFSPCGFNLEKALEQVSHLEAQLGWGELPAVRSGRVYAVDANSYFARPGPRVVDGTELLAHLIHPELFDWNGPDDAFRSIPTSNSRASKMRIKTCSECGQAFECKMGGCWCDDFPPLPPSAAPGADCLCPGCLAKAVEHVRAEKP
;
A
#
# COMPACT_ATOMS: atom_id res chain seq x y z
N MET A 1 21.09 -22.76 14.26
CA MET A 1 20.43 -21.56 14.81
C MET A 1 18.93 -21.69 14.58
N ARG A 2 18.10 -21.17 15.47
CA ARG A 2 16.64 -21.13 15.39
C ARG A 2 16.20 -19.69 15.12
N ILE A 3 15.70 -19.44 13.91
CA ILE A 3 15.33 -18.11 13.44
C ILE A 3 13.81 -17.98 13.51
N VAL A 4 13.36 -16.87 14.07
CA VAL A 4 11.96 -16.45 14.03
C VAL A 4 11.87 -15.15 13.25
N SER A 5 10.91 -15.05 12.34
CA SER A 5 10.70 -13.86 11.52
C SER A 5 9.33 -13.26 11.77
N PHE A 6 9.27 -11.99 12.13
CA PHE A 6 8.02 -11.27 12.40
C PHE A 6 7.49 -10.51 11.19
N LEU A 7 8.19 -10.57 10.06
CA LEU A 7 7.80 -9.85 8.84
C LEU A 7 8.08 -10.69 7.58
N PRO A 8 7.24 -10.56 6.53
CA PRO A 8 7.41 -11.30 5.29
C PRO A 8 8.76 -11.06 4.60
N ALA A 9 9.21 -9.81 4.51
CA ALA A 9 10.47 -9.46 3.85
C ALA A 9 11.67 -10.22 4.45
N ALA A 10 11.78 -10.26 5.78
CA ALA A 10 12.83 -11.00 6.45
C ALA A 10 12.73 -12.51 6.24
N THR A 11 11.51 -13.05 6.17
CA THR A 11 11.30 -14.47 5.81
C THR A 11 11.83 -14.78 4.41
N GLU A 12 11.56 -13.91 3.44
CA GLU A 12 12.09 -14.08 2.08
C GLU A 12 13.62 -14.02 2.06
N MET A 13 14.24 -13.11 2.82
CA MET A 13 15.69 -13.03 2.97
C MET A 13 16.27 -14.31 3.58
N VAL A 14 15.64 -14.88 4.61
CA VAL A 14 16.06 -16.15 5.22
C VAL A 14 16.06 -17.29 4.20
N TYR A 15 15.01 -17.41 3.38
CA TYR A 15 14.97 -18.41 2.33
C TYR A 15 15.99 -18.15 1.22
N ALA A 16 16.17 -16.89 0.82
CA ALA A 16 17.17 -16.49 -0.17
C ALA A 16 18.61 -16.88 0.24
N LEU A 17 18.92 -16.82 1.53
CA LEU A 17 20.22 -17.21 2.08
C LEU A 17 20.34 -18.72 2.39
N GLY A 18 19.36 -19.54 1.99
CA GLY A 18 19.38 -20.98 2.22
C GLY A 18 19.18 -21.38 3.69
N LEU A 19 18.50 -20.55 4.47
CA LEU A 19 18.27 -20.74 5.91
C LEU A 19 16.85 -21.23 6.24
N GLY A 20 16.08 -21.69 5.24
CA GLY A 20 14.69 -22.11 5.42
C GLY A 20 14.47 -23.21 6.46
N ASP A 21 15.43 -24.13 6.64
CA ASP A 21 15.37 -25.16 7.68
C ASP A 21 15.59 -24.61 9.09
N GLN A 22 16.26 -23.46 9.20
CA GLN A 22 16.51 -22.77 10.46
C GLN A 22 15.37 -21.84 10.84
N LEU A 23 14.46 -21.52 9.92
CA LEU A 23 13.25 -20.76 10.19
C LEU A 23 12.22 -21.63 10.92
N VAL A 24 11.93 -21.29 12.18
CA VAL A 24 11.05 -22.06 13.07
C VAL A 24 9.73 -21.38 13.40
N GLY A 25 9.56 -20.11 13.03
CA GLY A 25 8.30 -19.38 13.20
C GLY A 25 8.24 -18.11 12.37
N VAL A 26 7.04 -17.74 11.95
CA VAL A 26 6.78 -16.66 10.99
C VAL A 26 5.59 -15.77 11.40
N SER A 27 5.38 -14.65 10.72
CA SER A 27 4.11 -13.92 10.79
C SER A 27 3.05 -14.54 9.86
N HIS A 28 1.78 -14.20 10.10
CA HIS A 28 0.67 -14.66 9.27
C HIS A 28 0.74 -14.18 7.81
N GLU A 29 1.52 -13.13 7.53
CA GLU A 29 1.69 -12.59 6.18
C GLU A 29 2.86 -13.23 5.42
N CYS A 30 3.64 -14.11 6.07
CA CYS A 30 4.76 -14.80 5.44
C CYS A 30 4.25 -15.91 4.51
N ASP A 31 4.04 -15.53 3.25
CA ASP A 31 3.43 -16.35 2.21
C ASP A 31 4.40 -16.79 1.09
N PHE A 32 5.64 -16.29 1.11
CA PHE A 32 6.65 -16.55 0.09
C PHE A 32 8.03 -16.90 0.70
N PRO A 33 8.76 -17.89 0.13
CA PRO A 33 8.28 -18.88 -0.84
C PRO A 33 7.18 -19.77 -0.23
N ALA A 34 6.53 -20.62 -1.02
CA ALA A 34 5.41 -21.46 -0.55
C ALA A 34 5.71 -22.27 0.73
N ALA A 35 6.97 -22.67 0.93
CA ALA A 35 7.42 -23.35 2.15
C ALA A 35 7.22 -22.51 3.44
N ALA A 36 7.26 -21.17 3.36
CA ALA A 36 7.00 -20.27 4.49
C ALA A 36 5.62 -20.48 5.11
N LYS A 37 4.60 -20.80 4.29
CA LYS A 37 3.22 -21.05 4.74
C LYS A 37 3.08 -22.27 5.64
N THR A 38 4.07 -23.16 5.64
CA THR A 38 4.07 -24.37 6.48
C THR A 38 4.64 -24.12 7.87
N LYS A 39 5.26 -22.96 8.10
CA LYS A 39 5.90 -22.63 9.38
C LYS A 39 4.85 -22.21 10.42
N PRO A 40 5.09 -22.47 11.71
CA PRO A 40 4.22 -21.99 12.78
C PRO A 40 4.07 -20.47 12.76
N VAL A 41 2.82 -19.99 12.85
CA VAL A 41 2.51 -18.56 12.86
C VAL A 41 2.52 -18.03 14.29
N LEU A 42 3.46 -17.14 14.57
CA LEU A 42 3.68 -16.46 15.84
C LEU A 42 3.02 -15.10 15.92
N VAL A 43 2.99 -14.36 14.81
CA VAL A 43 2.50 -12.98 14.77
C VAL A 43 1.20 -12.92 13.98
N ARG A 44 0.14 -12.44 14.61
CA ARG A 44 -1.21 -12.29 14.04
C ARG A 44 -1.69 -10.85 14.13
N PRO A 45 -2.61 -10.42 13.26
CA PRO A 45 -3.18 -9.09 13.37
C PRO A 45 -4.04 -9.05 14.63
N ALA A 46 -3.95 -7.94 15.36
CA ALA A 46 -4.71 -7.74 16.59
C ALA A 46 -6.11 -7.15 16.32
N LEU A 47 -6.38 -6.79 15.06
CA LEU A 47 -7.64 -6.31 14.52
C LEU A 47 -8.09 -7.28 13.42
N ALA A 48 -9.39 -7.57 13.36
CA ALA A 48 -9.98 -8.34 12.25
C ALA A 48 -10.22 -7.39 11.06
N LEU A 49 -9.17 -7.13 10.29
CA LEU A 49 -9.19 -6.15 9.20
C LEU A 49 -9.82 -6.71 7.91
N GLU A 50 -10.00 -8.02 7.80
CA GLU A 50 -10.34 -8.69 6.54
C GLU A 50 -11.73 -8.35 6.00
N LYS A 51 -12.61 -7.82 6.85
CA LYS A 51 -14.00 -7.46 6.51
C LYS A 51 -14.22 -5.96 6.45
N MET A 52 -13.17 -5.17 6.64
CA MET A 52 -13.25 -3.71 6.71
C MET A 52 -12.97 -3.10 5.34
N THR A 53 -13.66 -2.00 5.05
CA THR A 53 -13.33 -1.10 3.92
C THR A 53 -12.00 -0.39 4.16
N LEU A 54 -11.40 0.19 3.11
CA LEU A 54 -10.16 0.96 3.22
C LEU A 54 -10.23 2.05 4.31
N ARG A 55 -11.37 2.75 4.37
CA ARG A 55 -11.63 3.79 5.36
C ARG A 55 -11.71 3.24 6.79
N GLU A 56 -12.43 2.13 6.96
CA GLU A 56 -12.58 1.48 8.27
C GLU A 56 -11.23 0.95 8.79
N ILE A 57 -10.40 0.39 7.90
CA ILE A 57 -9.03 -0.02 8.23
C ILE A 57 -8.23 1.20 8.68
N ASP A 58 -8.23 2.28 7.90
CA ASP A 58 -7.48 3.51 8.23
C ASP A 58 -7.87 4.07 9.62
N VAL A 59 -9.18 4.15 9.89
CA VAL A 59 -9.70 4.62 11.18
C VAL A 59 -9.30 3.69 12.32
N ALA A 60 -9.50 2.38 12.17
CA ALA A 60 -9.21 1.40 13.21
C ALA A 60 -7.70 1.35 13.55
N VAL A 61 -6.85 1.39 12.52
CA VAL A 61 -5.39 1.44 12.67
C VAL A 61 -4.97 2.73 13.35
N ALA A 62 -5.45 3.89 12.87
CA ALA A 62 -5.09 5.19 13.45
C ALA A 62 -5.53 5.33 14.91
N GLU A 63 -6.73 4.84 15.26
CA GLU A 63 -7.22 4.84 16.63
C GLU A 63 -6.37 3.96 17.55
N ARG A 64 -5.95 2.80 17.07
CA ARG A 64 -5.14 1.87 17.82
C ARG A 64 -3.72 2.40 18.08
N ILE A 65 -3.09 2.98 17.05
CA ILE A 65 -1.79 3.66 17.20
C ILE A 65 -1.90 4.79 18.22
N ARG A 66 -2.92 5.65 18.11
CA ARG A 66 -3.15 6.79 19.02
C ARG A 66 -3.40 6.37 20.46
N SER A 67 -4.05 5.22 20.68
CA SER A 67 -4.25 4.68 22.03
C SER A 67 -3.04 3.90 22.57
N GLY A 68 -1.94 3.83 21.80
CA GLY A 68 -0.72 3.10 22.16
C GLY A 68 -0.89 1.58 22.09
N GLY A 69 -1.98 1.09 21.48
CA GLY A 69 -2.22 -0.32 21.27
C GLY A 69 -1.37 -0.87 20.13
N SER A 70 -0.86 -2.08 20.27
CA SER A 70 -0.14 -2.76 19.19
C SER A 70 -1.10 -3.32 18.15
N LEU A 71 -0.76 -3.16 16.87
CA LEU A 71 -1.54 -3.68 15.74
C LEU A 71 -1.42 -5.19 15.55
N TYR A 72 -0.47 -5.81 16.24
CA TYR A 72 -0.18 -7.23 16.12
C TYR A 72 -0.16 -7.88 17.50
N GLN A 73 -0.34 -9.20 17.54
CA GLN A 73 -0.21 -10.03 18.72
C GLN A 73 0.85 -11.08 18.48
N VAL A 74 1.74 -11.26 19.44
CA VAL A 74 2.75 -12.32 19.46
C VAL A 74 2.26 -13.45 20.34
N ASP A 75 2.28 -14.68 19.83
CA ASP A 75 2.05 -15.88 20.62
C ASP A 75 3.26 -16.16 21.52
N GLU A 76 3.22 -15.64 22.75
CA GLU A 76 4.30 -15.75 23.72
C GLU A 76 4.60 -17.21 24.12
N ASN A 77 3.56 -18.06 24.19
CA ASN A 77 3.73 -19.47 24.56
C ASN A 77 4.50 -20.20 23.46
N LEU A 78 4.07 -20.03 22.21
CA LEU A 78 4.76 -20.60 21.07
C LEU A 78 6.17 -20.01 20.91
N LEU A 79 6.36 -18.71 21.16
CA LEU A 79 7.69 -18.10 21.13
C LEU A 79 8.64 -18.74 22.17
N CYS A 80 8.14 -18.96 23.39
CA CYS A 80 8.88 -19.64 24.46
C CYS A 80 9.19 -21.10 24.12
N GLU A 81 8.24 -21.83 23.52
CA GLU A 81 8.44 -23.20 23.05
C GLU A 81 9.49 -23.24 21.93
N LEU A 82 9.43 -22.29 21.02
CA LEU A 82 10.31 -22.20 19.87
C LEU A 82 11.72 -21.73 20.21
N LYS A 83 12.02 -21.22 21.41
CA LYS A 83 13.38 -20.88 21.88
C LYS A 83 14.29 -20.32 20.76
N PRO A 84 13.91 -19.20 20.12
CA PRO A 84 14.71 -18.66 19.03
C PRO A 84 16.10 -18.24 19.52
N ASP A 85 17.08 -18.37 18.64
CA ASP A 85 18.41 -17.78 18.79
C ASP A 85 18.45 -16.37 18.17
N LEU A 86 17.66 -16.14 17.12
CA LEU A 86 17.59 -14.89 16.35
C LEU A 86 16.13 -14.54 16.03
N ILE A 87 15.73 -13.31 16.32
CA ILE A 87 14.44 -12.73 15.94
C ILE A 87 14.66 -11.62 14.91
N LEU A 88 14.00 -11.74 13.77
CA LEU A 88 13.99 -10.73 12.71
C LEU A 88 12.71 -9.90 12.84
N THR A 89 12.85 -8.59 13.02
CA THR A 89 11.72 -7.67 13.22
C THR A 89 11.97 -6.34 12.51
N GLN A 90 10.98 -5.45 12.49
CA GLN A 90 11.09 -4.11 11.93
C GLN A 90 10.45 -3.06 12.84
N ASN A 91 10.89 -1.81 12.66
CA ASN A 91 10.24 -0.59 13.14
C ASN A 91 10.16 0.44 12.00
N LEU A 92 9.71 -0.01 10.82
CA LEU A 92 9.69 0.77 9.59
C LEU A 92 8.40 1.59 9.44
N CYS A 93 7.26 0.95 9.68
CA CYS A 93 5.95 1.57 9.50
C CYS A 93 5.09 1.27 10.72
N GLN A 94 4.49 2.28 11.34
CA GLN A 94 3.63 2.06 12.51
C GLN A 94 2.35 1.27 12.20
N VAL A 95 2.05 1.04 10.91
CA VAL A 95 0.94 0.20 10.46
C VAL A 95 1.38 -1.25 10.25
N CYS A 96 2.48 -1.47 9.53
CA CYS A 96 2.91 -2.80 9.08
C CYS A 96 3.97 -3.45 9.98
N ALA A 97 4.53 -2.72 10.94
CA ALA A 97 5.52 -3.23 11.87
C ALA A 97 4.86 -3.71 13.17
N THR A 98 5.30 -4.86 13.68
CA THR A 98 5.07 -5.21 15.09
C THR A 98 5.74 -4.16 15.97
N SER A 99 4.94 -3.32 16.64
CA SER A 99 5.45 -2.26 17.51
C SER A 99 6.43 -2.83 18.54
N GLY A 100 7.59 -2.18 18.72
CA GLY A 100 8.67 -2.68 19.60
C GLY A 100 8.27 -2.90 21.07
N ASN A 101 7.15 -2.34 21.52
CA ASN A 101 6.64 -2.48 22.88
C ASN A 101 6.20 -3.93 23.20
N ASP A 102 5.59 -4.65 22.26
CA ASP A 102 5.11 -6.01 22.50
C ASP A 102 6.26 -7.02 22.54
N LEU A 103 7.24 -6.84 21.65
CA LEU A 103 8.44 -7.67 21.65
C LEU A 103 9.21 -7.53 22.97
N THR A 104 9.23 -6.35 23.57
CA THR A 104 9.92 -6.10 24.85
C THR A 104 9.36 -6.91 26.02
N VAL A 105 8.05 -7.21 26.03
CA VAL A 105 7.44 -8.04 27.08
C VAL A 105 7.78 -9.51 26.84
N ALA A 106 7.58 -10.02 25.62
CA ALA A 106 7.86 -11.40 25.27
C ALA A 106 9.35 -11.78 25.46
N LEU A 107 10.27 -10.86 25.14
CA LEU A 107 11.71 -11.05 25.32
C LEU A 107 12.16 -11.19 26.78
N LYS A 108 11.40 -10.66 27.75
CA LYS A 108 11.74 -10.81 29.19
C LYS A 108 11.61 -12.26 29.65
N LEU A 109 10.76 -13.05 28.97
CA LEU A 109 10.46 -14.43 29.34
C LEU A 109 11.44 -15.43 28.71
N LEU A 110 12.20 -15.03 27.68
CA LEU A 110 13.13 -15.91 26.97
C LEU A 110 14.50 -15.99 27.66
N GLN A 111 14.94 -17.21 27.97
CA GLN A 111 16.30 -17.51 28.43
C GLN A 111 16.87 -18.73 27.68
N PRO A 112 18.06 -18.62 27.03
CA PRO A 112 18.83 -17.39 26.81
C PRO A 112 18.06 -16.36 25.97
N LYS A 113 18.47 -15.09 26.04
CA LYS A 113 17.84 -14.05 25.22
C LYS A 113 18.26 -14.22 23.76
N PRO A 114 17.33 -14.22 22.80
CA PRO A 114 17.67 -14.21 21.39
C PRO A 114 18.37 -12.91 21.00
N GLU A 115 19.23 -12.98 19.99
CA GLU A 115 19.65 -11.82 19.23
C GLU A 115 18.46 -11.25 18.45
N ILE A 116 18.43 -9.93 18.25
CA ILE A 116 17.34 -9.26 17.53
C ILE A 116 17.98 -8.45 16.41
N LEU A 117 17.55 -8.72 15.18
CA LEU A 117 17.94 -7.94 14.01
C LEU A 117 16.76 -7.05 13.58
N TRP A 118 16.99 -5.75 13.59
CA TRP A 118 16.00 -4.72 13.25
C TRP A 118 16.17 -4.30 11.80
N MET A 119 15.19 -4.62 10.96
CA MET A 119 15.22 -4.32 9.53
C MET A 119 14.33 -3.12 9.21
N THR A 120 14.91 -1.92 9.15
CA THR A 120 14.17 -0.66 8.92
C THR A 120 14.70 0.13 7.71
N PRO A 121 14.63 -0.43 6.50
CA PRO A 121 15.21 0.23 5.33
C PRO A 121 14.28 1.29 4.72
N HIS A 122 14.85 2.42 4.32
CA HIS A 122 14.14 3.51 3.65
C HIS A 122 14.55 3.65 2.17
N SER A 123 15.49 2.83 1.71
CA SER A 123 16.03 2.84 0.35
C SER A 123 16.33 1.42 -0.15
N LEU A 124 16.49 1.24 -1.47
CA LEU A 124 16.91 -0.04 -2.04
C LEU A 124 18.29 -0.47 -1.51
N ALA A 125 19.17 0.49 -1.28
CA ALA A 125 20.48 0.24 -0.68
C ALA A 125 20.37 -0.35 0.73
N GLU A 126 19.54 0.25 1.60
CA GLU A 126 19.31 -0.24 2.96
C GLU A 126 18.61 -1.61 2.98
N ILE A 127 17.78 -1.94 1.98
CA ILE A 127 17.24 -3.29 1.82
C ILE A 127 18.38 -4.30 1.62
N PHE A 128 19.35 -3.98 0.78
CA PHE A 128 20.52 -4.85 0.59
C PHE A 128 21.43 -4.90 1.83
N GLU A 129 21.52 -3.80 2.60
CA GLU A 129 22.24 -3.80 3.87
C GLU A 129 21.61 -4.76 4.88
N ASN A 130 20.28 -4.81 5.00
CA ASN A 130 19.59 -5.80 5.85
C ASN A 130 19.90 -7.26 5.44
N ILE A 131 20.01 -7.53 4.14
CA ILE A 131 20.40 -8.86 3.65
C ILE A 131 21.85 -9.17 4.06
N CYS A 132 22.74 -8.19 3.97
CA CYS A 132 24.13 -8.31 4.39
C CYS A 132 24.24 -8.57 5.90
N GLU A 133 23.52 -7.81 6.72
CA GLU A 133 23.47 -7.98 8.18
C GLU A 133 22.91 -9.35 8.58
N LEU A 134 21.84 -9.80 7.93
CA LEU A 134 21.32 -11.16 8.12
C LEU A 134 22.37 -12.21 7.73
N GLY A 135 23.09 -12.00 6.63
CA GLY A 135 24.20 -12.84 6.21
C GLY A 135 25.30 -12.92 7.28
N GLN A 136 25.68 -11.79 7.88
CA GLN A 136 26.68 -11.75 8.95
C GLN A 136 26.20 -12.47 10.20
N ALA A 137 24.99 -12.15 10.69
CA ALA A 137 24.40 -12.74 11.89
C ALA A 137 24.25 -14.28 11.77
N THR A 138 24.08 -14.80 10.57
CA THR A 138 23.82 -16.23 10.31
C THR A 138 25.02 -16.99 9.75
N GLY A 139 26.18 -16.33 9.59
CA GLY A 139 27.38 -16.94 8.99
C GLY A 139 27.25 -17.25 7.49
N ARG A 140 26.39 -16.51 6.79
CA ARG A 140 26.07 -16.62 5.35
C ARG A 140 26.52 -15.41 4.53
N SER A 141 27.54 -14.66 4.96
CA SER A 141 28.02 -13.45 4.26
C SER A 141 28.29 -13.67 2.76
N ASN A 142 29.00 -14.73 2.36
CA ASN A 142 29.27 -15.00 0.95
C ASN A 142 27.99 -15.23 0.12
N ALA A 143 26.99 -15.91 0.71
CA ALA A 143 25.71 -16.14 0.05
C ALA A 143 24.93 -14.82 -0.08
N ALA A 144 24.96 -13.97 0.94
CA ALA A 144 24.35 -12.64 0.91
C ALA A 144 25.01 -11.74 -0.14
N GLU A 145 26.34 -11.67 -0.19
CA GLU A 145 27.08 -10.88 -1.17
C GLU A 145 26.77 -11.31 -2.60
N THR A 146 26.79 -12.62 -2.87
CA THR A 146 26.44 -13.17 -4.19
C THR A 146 25.01 -12.81 -4.57
N PHE A 147 24.07 -13.02 -3.64
CA PHE A 147 22.66 -12.72 -3.84
C PHE A 147 22.43 -11.23 -4.13
N ILE A 148 23.05 -10.34 -3.35
CA ILE A 148 22.96 -8.88 -3.54
C ILE A 148 23.55 -8.47 -4.89
N ALA A 149 24.71 -9.02 -5.28
CA ALA A 149 25.37 -8.69 -6.54
C ALA A 149 24.46 -8.98 -7.75
N GLU A 150 23.85 -10.17 -7.81
CA GLU A 150 22.91 -10.56 -8.86
C GLU A 150 21.70 -9.60 -8.95
N ARG A 151 21.24 -9.07 -7.82
CA ARG A 151 20.09 -8.16 -7.76
C ARG A 151 20.47 -6.74 -8.18
N ARG A 152 21.66 -6.28 -7.78
CA ARG A 152 22.20 -5.00 -8.22
C ARG A 152 22.41 -4.95 -9.72
N GLU A 153 22.94 -6.02 -10.31
CA GLU A 153 23.11 -6.14 -11.77
C GLU A 153 21.78 -5.98 -12.53
N ARG A 154 20.70 -6.57 -12.02
CA ARG A 154 19.34 -6.39 -12.59
C ARG A 154 18.89 -4.94 -12.53
N LEU A 155 19.03 -4.27 -11.39
CA LEU A 155 18.69 -2.85 -11.24
C LEU A 155 19.56 -1.95 -12.13
N GLU A 156 20.85 -2.24 -12.26
CA GLU A 156 21.79 -1.53 -13.12
C GLU A 156 21.42 -1.67 -14.60
N THR A 157 20.97 -2.85 -15.02
CA THR A 157 20.47 -3.10 -16.37
C THR A 157 19.29 -2.21 -16.71
N ILE A 158 18.31 -2.10 -15.80
CA ILE A 158 17.16 -1.18 -15.95
C ILE A 158 17.64 0.26 -16.04
N ALA A 159 18.51 0.67 -15.10
CA ALA A 159 19.01 2.03 -15.02
C ALA A 159 19.76 2.44 -16.29
N GLU A 160 20.58 1.55 -16.87
CA GLU A 160 21.33 1.81 -18.09
C GLU A 160 20.41 1.98 -19.30
N GLN A 161 19.42 1.10 -19.47
CA GLN A 161 18.44 1.25 -20.55
C GLN A 161 17.60 2.53 -20.36
N ALA A 162 17.26 2.86 -19.12
CA ALA A 162 16.49 4.05 -18.79
C ALA A 162 17.24 5.39 -19.01
N LYS A 163 18.57 5.39 -19.23
CA LYS A 163 19.33 6.60 -19.57
C LYS A 163 18.94 7.18 -20.93
N ASN A 164 18.52 6.35 -21.86
CA ASN A 164 18.18 6.75 -23.23
C ASN A 164 16.71 7.22 -23.39
N ILE A 165 15.94 7.22 -22.31
CA ILE A 165 14.54 7.62 -22.30
C ILE A 165 14.44 9.15 -22.42
N SER A 166 13.86 9.62 -23.52
CA SER A 166 13.69 11.05 -23.80
C SER A 166 12.55 11.70 -23.02
N HIS A 167 11.47 10.94 -22.74
CA HIS A 167 10.32 11.41 -21.97
C HIS A 167 10.12 10.53 -20.74
N ARG A 168 10.22 11.13 -19.55
CA ARG A 168 9.94 10.45 -18.29
C ARG A 168 8.52 10.80 -17.84
N PRO A 169 7.54 9.90 -17.97
CA PRO A 169 6.17 10.21 -17.64
C PRO A 169 5.99 10.43 -16.15
N ARG A 170 5.00 11.25 -15.80
CA ARG A 170 4.55 11.40 -14.42
C ARG A 170 3.81 10.14 -13.97
N VAL A 171 4.39 9.44 -13.00
CA VAL A 171 3.87 8.21 -12.40
C VAL A 171 3.42 8.54 -10.99
N PHE A 172 2.23 8.11 -10.61
CA PHE A 172 1.77 8.19 -9.23
C PHE A 172 1.56 6.78 -8.68
N CYS A 173 2.39 6.38 -7.71
CA CYS A 173 2.19 5.17 -6.94
C CYS A 173 1.28 5.47 -5.74
N MET A 174 0.02 5.05 -5.84
CA MET A 174 -1.00 5.24 -4.81
C MET A 174 -1.01 4.02 -3.88
N GLU A 175 -0.52 4.23 -2.65
CA GLU A 175 -0.44 3.17 -1.63
C GLU A 175 -1.73 2.95 -0.85
N TRP A 176 -2.70 3.86 -0.96
CA TRP A 176 -4.03 3.73 -0.37
C TRP A 176 -4.99 4.71 -1.05
N ALA A 177 -6.27 4.34 -1.20
CA ALA A 177 -7.25 5.16 -1.92
C ALA A 177 -8.16 6.00 -1.01
N ASP A 178 -8.39 5.59 0.24
CA ASP A 178 -9.23 6.33 1.18
C ASP A 178 -8.72 6.21 2.64
N PRO A 179 -8.08 7.27 3.17
CA PRO A 179 -7.65 8.48 2.46
C PRO A 179 -6.52 8.19 1.46
N VAL A 180 -6.24 9.12 0.55
CA VAL A 180 -5.19 8.92 -0.47
C VAL A 180 -3.82 8.97 0.21
N TYR A 181 -3.02 7.91 0.04
CA TYR A 181 -1.61 7.89 0.45
C TYR A 181 -0.70 7.91 -0.77
N CYS A 182 0.31 8.79 -0.74
CA CYS A 182 1.43 8.75 -1.68
C CYS A 182 2.51 7.79 -1.20
N ALA A 183 3.29 7.25 -2.15
CA ALA A 183 4.36 6.33 -1.85
C ALA A 183 5.57 6.99 -1.17
N GLY A 184 6.20 6.24 -0.29
CA GLY A 184 7.40 6.65 0.46
C GLY A 184 8.56 5.65 0.33
N HIS A 185 9.56 5.80 1.19
CA HIS A 185 10.69 4.88 1.31
C HIS A 185 11.41 4.64 -0.04
N TRP A 186 11.51 3.39 -0.49
CA TRP A 186 12.21 2.95 -1.70
C TRP A 186 11.35 3.06 -2.97
N VAL A 187 10.02 3.12 -2.88
CA VAL A 187 9.14 3.14 -4.07
C VAL A 187 9.46 4.31 -5.03
N PRO A 188 9.75 5.54 -4.56
CA PRO A 188 10.12 6.65 -5.45
C PRO A 188 11.47 6.41 -6.14
N GLU A 189 12.39 5.70 -5.48
CA GLU A 189 13.65 5.26 -6.09
C GLU A 189 13.38 4.23 -7.21
N MET A 190 12.47 3.27 -6.97
CA MET A 190 12.07 2.30 -8.00
C MET A 190 11.48 2.99 -9.24
N VAL A 191 10.58 3.97 -9.04
CA VAL A 191 10.00 4.77 -10.15
C VAL A 191 11.09 5.51 -10.93
N GLN A 192 12.05 6.11 -10.22
CA GLN A 192 13.16 6.83 -10.85
C GLN A 192 14.03 5.91 -11.70
N LEU A 193 14.39 4.73 -11.18
CA LEU A 193 15.16 3.70 -11.89
C LEU A 193 14.40 3.20 -13.13
N ALA A 194 13.10 2.97 -12.99
CA ALA A 194 12.20 2.54 -14.05
C ALA A 194 11.89 3.63 -15.10
N GLY A 195 12.53 4.80 -15.04
CA GLY A 195 12.38 5.84 -16.06
C GLY A 195 11.16 6.75 -15.89
N GLY A 196 10.50 6.74 -14.73
CA GLY A 196 9.39 7.63 -14.38
C GLY A 196 9.82 8.81 -13.49
N ILE A 197 8.85 9.66 -13.17
CA ILE A 197 8.96 10.73 -12.17
C ILE A 197 7.72 10.65 -11.28
N ASP A 198 7.89 10.64 -9.96
CA ASP A 198 6.81 10.77 -8.96
C ASP A 198 7.15 11.95 -8.03
N GLU A 199 6.53 13.12 -8.24
CA GLU A 199 6.74 14.31 -7.39
C GLU A 199 5.77 14.38 -6.20
N LEU A 200 4.77 13.51 -6.15
CA LEU A 200 3.86 13.39 -5.00
C LEU A 200 4.45 12.48 -3.92
N ALA A 201 5.30 11.55 -4.33
CA ALA A 201 6.05 10.63 -3.50
C ALA A 201 7.05 11.31 -2.54
N ARG A 202 7.43 10.57 -1.48
CA ARG A 202 8.43 11.01 -0.50
C ARG A 202 9.62 10.04 -0.41
N LYS A 203 10.62 10.24 -1.26
CA LYS A 203 11.83 9.39 -1.32
C LYS A 203 12.53 9.32 0.05
N GLY A 204 12.79 8.11 0.53
CA GLY A 204 13.54 7.88 1.78
C GLY A 204 12.78 8.20 3.07
N THR A 205 11.49 8.53 3.02
CA THR A 205 10.68 8.82 4.22
C THR A 205 9.31 8.16 4.13
N ASP A 206 8.58 8.12 5.24
CA ASP A 206 7.26 7.51 5.33
C ASP A 206 6.28 7.98 4.23
N SER A 207 5.50 7.03 3.76
CA SER A 207 4.28 7.26 2.99
C SER A 207 3.31 8.11 3.82
N VAL A 208 2.65 9.10 3.18
CA VAL A 208 1.75 10.01 3.90
C VAL A 208 0.45 10.23 3.17
N ARG A 209 -0.55 10.64 3.95
CA ARG A 209 -1.82 11.14 3.44
C ARG A 209 -1.56 12.41 2.63
N ILE A 210 -2.07 12.44 1.41
CA ILE A 210 -2.14 13.63 0.56
C ILE A 210 -3.59 13.91 0.20
N GLN A 211 -3.88 15.12 -0.29
CA GLN A 211 -5.22 15.42 -0.77
C GLN A 211 -5.38 14.91 -2.19
N TRP A 212 -6.57 14.39 -2.53
CA TRP A 212 -6.90 14.03 -3.92
C TRP A 212 -6.72 15.23 -4.86
N THR A 213 -6.97 16.45 -4.39
CA THR A 213 -6.73 17.67 -5.17
C THR A 213 -5.27 17.87 -5.57
N ASP A 214 -4.31 17.32 -4.82
CA ASP A 214 -2.90 17.42 -5.17
C ASP A 214 -2.58 16.48 -6.35
N VAL A 215 -3.24 15.32 -6.40
CA VAL A 215 -3.21 14.41 -7.56
C VAL A 215 -3.80 15.08 -8.80
N LEU A 216 -4.89 15.85 -8.65
CA LEU A 216 -5.48 16.60 -9.78
C LEU A 216 -4.60 17.76 -10.26
N LYS A 217 -3.89 18.44 -9.35
CA LYS A 217 -2.94 19.52 -9.68
C LYS A 217 -1.66 19.02 -10.33
N TRP A 218 -1.25 17.80 -9.99
CA TRP A 218 -0.13 17.09 -10.60
C TRP A 218 -0.66 15.85 -11.34
N PRO A 219 -1.41 16.01 -12.45
CA PRO A 219 -2.22 14.92 -12.99
C PRO A 219 -1.36 13.81 -13.59
N PRO A 220 -1.28 12.60 -13.01
CA PRO A 220 -0.36 11.57 -13.47
C PRO A 220 -0.69 11.07 -14.88
N GLU A 221 0.35 10.70 -15.63
CA GLU A 221 0.27 10.02 -16.92
C GLU A 221 0.21 8.49 -16.75
N ILE A 222 0.62 7.97 -15.60
CA ILE A 222 0.47 6.57 -15.18
C ILE A 222 0.03 6.55 -13.72
N LEU A 223 -1.00 5.79 -13.41
CA LEU A 223 -1.40 5.54 -12.04
C LEU A 223 -1.16 4.08 -11.70
N ILE A 224 -0.30 3.84 -10.71
CA ILE A 224 -0.03 2.52 -10.14
C ILE A 224 -0.79 2.46 -8.82
N PHE A 225 -1.85 1.66 -8.77
CA PHE A 225 -2.59 1.39 -7.55
C PHE A 225 -1.97 0.19 -6.83
N SER A 226 -1.23 0.48 -5.77
CA SER A 226 -0.44 -0.48 -5.01
C SER A 226 -0.81 -0.46 -3.52
N PRO A 227 -2.06 -0.82 -3.16
CA PRO A 227 -2.53 -0.75 -1.77
C PRO A 227 -1.70 -1.63 -0.84
N CYS A 228 -1.04 -1.02 0.15
CA CYS A 228 -0.18 -1.74 1.09
C CYS A 228 -0.97 -2.82 1.87
N GLY A 229 -0.39 -4.00 2.08
CA GLY A 229 -1.05 -5.13 2.74
C GLY A 229 -1.91 -5.99 1.79
N PHE A 230 -2.13 -5.56 0.54
CA PHE A 230 -3.01 -6.26 -0.41
C PHE A 230 -2.20 -6.94 -1.53
N ASN A 231 -2.65 -8.13 -1.92
CA ASN A 231 -2.27 -8.76 -3.17
C ASN A 231 -3.10 -8.17 -4.33
N LEU A 232 -2.85 -8.61 -5.57
CA LEU A 232 -3.56 -8.10 -6.74
C LEU A 232 -5.10 -8.28 -6.63
N GLU A 233 -5.56 -9.45 -6.18
CA GLU A 233 -7.00 -9.74 -6.04
C GLU A 233 -7.68 -8.71 -5.12
N LYS A 234 -7.15 -8.52 -3.91
CA LYS A 234 -7.67 -7.53 -2.96
C LYS A 234 -7.54 -6.10 -3.49
N ALA A 235 -6.47 -5.77 -4.22
CA ALA A 235 -6.34 -4.45 -4.85
C ALA A 235 -7.48 -4.23 -5.87
N LEU A 236 -7.80 -5.22 -6.69
CA LEU A 236 -8.87 -5.13 -7.68
C LEU A 236 -10.25 -4.91 -7.05
N GLU A 237 -10.53 -5.50 -5.89
CA GLU A 237 -11.76 -5.26 -5.14
C GLU A 237 -11.94 -3.79 -4.74
N GLN A 238 -10.86 -3.02 -4.65
CA GLN A 238 -10.90 -1.61 -4.23
C GLN A 238 -11.01 -0.62 -5.39
N VAL A 239 -10.94 -1.06 -6.64
CA VAL A 239 -10.90 -0.19 -7.82
C VAL A 239 -12.10 0.76 -7.88
N SER A 240 -13.28 0.32 -7.43
CA SER A 240 -14.47 1.18 -7.39
C SER A 240 -14.30 2.44 -6.53
N HIS A 241 -13.44 2.39 -5.50
CA HIS A 241 -13.14 3.57 -4.68
C HIS A 241 -12.27 4.59 -5.43
N LEU A 242 -11.39 4.12 -6.33
CA LEU A 242 -10.61 5.00 -7.22
C LEU A 242 -11.52 5.70 -8.22
N GLU A 243 -12.39 4.93 -8.87
CA GLU A 243 -13.31 5.44 -9.89
C GLU A 243 -14.33 6.44 -9.33
N ALA A 244 -14.62 6.37 -8.03
CA ALA A 244 -15.52 7.28 -7.34
C ALA A 244 -14.91 8.67 -7.08
N GLN A 245 -13.59 8.85 -7.24
CA GLN A 245 -12.93 10.14 -6.99
C GLN A 245 -13.35 11.21 -8.00
N LEU A 246 -13.67 12.40 -7.52
CA LEU A 246 -14.09 13.50 -8.39
C LEU A 246 -12.95 13.92 -9.33
N GLY A 247 -13.20 13.96 -10.64
CA GLY A 247 -12.16 14.27 -11.62
C GLY A 247 -11.30 13.06 -12.04
N TRP A 248 -11.63 11.84 -11.58
CA TRP A 248 -10.98 10.60 -12.02
C TRP A 248 -10.85 10.51 -13.56
N GLY A 249 -11.97 10.67 -14.28
CA GLY A 249 -11.99 10.62 -15.76
C GLY A 249 -11.21 11.75 -16.47
N GLU A 250 -10.73 12.75 -15.73
CA GLU A 250 -9.95 13.86 -16.27
C GLU A 250 -8.44 13.58 -16.26
N LEU A 251 -8.00 12.59 -15.48
CA LEU A 251 -6.60 12.23 -15.37
C LEU A 251 -6.05 11.68 -16.72
N PRO A 252 -4.86 12.10 -17.15
CA PRO A 252 -4.20 11.57 -18.34
C PRO A 252 -4.02 10.05 -18.29
N ALA A 253 -3.66 9.49 -17.13
CA ALA A 253 -3.58 8.04 -16.90
C ALA A 253 -4.90 7.33 -17.25
N VAL A 254 -6.04 7.88 -16.83
CA VAL A 254 -7.36 7.29 -17.09
C VAL A 254 -7.74 7.42 -18.56
N ARG A 255 -7.51 8.58 -19.18
CA ARG A 255 -7.82 8.81 -20.60
C ARG A 255 -6.99 7.94 -21.54
N SER A 256 -5.75 7.63 -21.15
CA SER A 256 -4.84 6.78 -21.93
C SER A 256 -4.90 5.29 -21.56
N GLY A 257 -5.73 4.91 -20.58
CA GLY A 257 -5.84 3.53 -20.12
C GLY A 257 -4.62 3.02 -19.34
N ARG A 258 -3.74 3.91 -18.88
CA ARG A 258 -2.52 3.58 -18.11
C ARG A 258 -2.77 3.66 -16.61
N VAL A 259 -3.75 2.88 -16.18
CA VAL A 259 -4.08 2.68 -14.76
C VAL A 259 -3.89 1.20 -14.46
N TYR A 260 -3.07 0.88 -13.47
CA TYR A 260 -2.71 -0.50 -13.16
C TYR A 260 -2.95 -0.80 -11.68
N ALA A 261 -3.62 -1.89 -11.37
CA ALA A 261 -3.60 -2.50 -10.04
C ALA A 261 -2.45 -3.51 -9.99
N VAL A 262 -1.70 -3.55 -8.90
CA VAL A 262 -0.54 -4.43 -8.74
C VAL A 262 -0.63 -5.24 -7.44
N ASP A 263 0.08 -6.37 -7.38
CA ASP A 263 0.38 -7.04 -6.11
C ASP A 263 1.39 -6.20 -5.32
N ALA A 264 0.85 -5.30 -4.49
CA ALA A 264 1.65 -4.41 -3.66
C ALA A 264 2.48 -5.19 -2.64
N ASN A 265 1.90 -6.21 -2.01
CA ASN A 265 2.60 -7.04 -1.03
C ASN A 265 3.88 -7.62 -1.60
N SER A 266 3.80 -8.28 -2.75
CA SER A 266 4.95 -8.97 -3.32
C SER A 266 6.05 -8.02 -3.80
N TYR A 267 5.68 -6.88 -4.39
CA TYR A 267 6.60 -6.13 -5.24
C TYR A 267 6.90 -4.70 -4.76
N PHE A 268 6.07 -4.11 -3.89
CA PHE A 268 6.15 -2.69 -3.55
C PHE A 268 6.22 -2.40 -2.05
N ALA A 269 5.45 -3.13 -1.25
CA ALA A 269 5.22 -2.84 0.16
C ALA A 269 6.17 -3.59 1.11
N ARG A 270 6.71 -4.74 0.69
CA ARG A 270 7.66 -5.52 1.48
C ARG A 270 9.09 -5.08 1.12
N PRO A 271 9.91 -4.63 2.09
CA PRO A 271 11.32 -4.29 1.87
C PRO A 271 12.20 -5.54 1.74
N GLY A 272 11.79 -6.46 0.87
CA GLY A 272 12.42 -7.77 0.66
C GLY A 272 13.16 -7.83 -0.68
N PRO A 273 13.73 -8.99 -1.02
CA PRO A 273 14.42 -9.18 -2.29
C PRO A 273 13.58 -8.86 -3.54
N ARG A 274 12.26 -9.04 -3.45
CA ARG A 274 11.33 -8.89 -4.58
C ARG A 274 11.03 -7.44 -4.99
N VAL A 275 11.57 -6.44 -4.28
CA VAL A 275 11.54 -5.04 -4.76
C VAL A 275 12.29 -4.86 -6.09
N VAL A 276 13.24 -5.76 -6.41
CA VAL A 276 13.91 -5.78 -7.70
C VAL A 276 12.94 -6.21 -8.80
N ASP A 277 12.18 -7.29 -8.58
CA ASP A 277 11.11 -7.71 -9.49
C ASP A 277 10.04 -6.61 -9.61
N GLY A 278 9.72 -5.91 -8.53
CA GLY A 278 8.83 -4.74 -8.57
C GLY A 278 9.36 -3.57 -9.39
N THR A 279 10.68 -3.35 -9.39
CA THR A 279 11.32 -2.32 -10.22
C THR A 279 11.26 -2.69 -11.70
N GLU A 280 11.48 -3.96 -12.04
CA GLU A 280 11.31 -4.48 -13.40
C GLU A 280 9.86 -4.37 -13.86
N LEU A 281 8.90 -4.68 -12.99
CA LEU A 281 7.48 -4.50 -13.26
C LEU A 281 7.16 -3.03 -13.54
N LEU A 282 7.65 -2.09 -12.72
CA LEU A 282 7.49 -0.67 -13.00
C LEU A 282 8.11 -0.28 -14.34
N ALA A 283 9.31 -0.77 -14.66
CA ALA A 283 9.96 -0.47 -15.93
C ALA A 283 9.09 -0.92 -17.11
N HIS A 284 8.52 -2.12 -17.05
CA HIS A 284 7.55 -2.62 -18.02
C HIS A 284 6.27 -1.78 -18.10
N LEU A 285 5.67 -1.41 -16.96
CA LEU A 285 4.42 -0.63 -16.94
C LEU A 285 4.61 0.81 -17.43
N ILE A 286 5.82 1.38 -17.23
CA ILE A 286 6.14 2.75 -17.59
C ILE A 286 6.57 2.85 -19.06
N HIS A 287 7.43 1.94 -19.52
CA HIS A 287 8.00 1.89 -20.87
C HIS A 287 7.91 0.47 -21.45
N PRO A 288 6.70 -0.03 -21.77
CA PRO A 288 6.49 -1.40 -22.26
C PRO A 288 7.17 -1.69 -23.61
N GLU A 289 7.55 -0.65 -24.35
CA GLU A 289 8.32 -0.75 -25.59
C GLU A 289 9.82 -1.00 -25.38
N LEU A 290 10.32 -0.82 -24.14
CA LEU A 290 11.72 -1.02 -23.78
C LEU A 290 11.91 -2.22 -22.85
N PHE A 291 10.95 -2.50 -21.98
CA PHE A 291 11.07 -3.53 -20.95
C PHE A 291 9.95 -4.56 -21.04
N ASP A 292 10.34 -5.83 -21.13
CA ASP A 292 9.42 -6.96 -21.03
C ASP A 292 9.22 -7.40 -19.58
N TRP A 293 7.98 -7.72 -19.20
CA TRP A 293 7.69 -8.38 -17.93
C TRP A 293 7.83 -9.89 -18.07
N ASN A 294 8.73 -10.48 -17.28
CA ASN A 294 9.01 -11.92 -17.27
C ASN A 294 8.57 -12.63 -15.98
N GLY A 295 7.88 -11.93 -15.08
CA GLY A 295 7.36 -12.50 -13.85
C GLY A 295 5.95 -13.07 -14.01
N PRO A 296 5.29 -13.42 -12.90
CA PRO A 296 3.95 -14.01 -12.91
C PRO A 296 2.89 -13.12 -13.57
N ASP A 297 1.92 -13.74 -14.24
CA ASP A 297 0.80 -13.04 -14.88
C ASP A 297 -0.11 -12.33 -13.87
N ASP A 298 -0.11 -12.74 -12.60
CA ASP A 298 -0.91 -12.15 -11.52
C ASP A 298 -0.17 -11.02 -10.76
N ALA A 299 0.95 -10.53 -11.29
CA ALA A 299 1.64 -9.39 -10.70
C ALA A 299 0.89 -8.05 -10.91
N PHE A 300 0.13 -7.91 -12.00
CA PHE A 300 -0.66 -6.72 -12.28
C PHE A 300 -1.88 -6.96 -13.17
N ARG A 301 -2.80 -5.99 -13.18
CA ARG A 301 -3.89 -5.86 -14.15
C ARG A 301 -4.05 -4.40 -14.56
N SER A 302 -4.23 -4.16 -15.85
CA SER A 302 -4.75 -2.87 -16.33
C SER A 302 -6.21 -2.73 -15.90
N ILE A 303 -6.55 -1.58 -15.32
CA ILE A 303 -7.92 -1.24 -14.95
C ILE A 303 -8.62 -0.69 -16.20
N PRO A 304 -9.67 -1.38 -16.72
CA PRO A 304 -10.37 -0.93 -17.90
C PRO A 304 -10.97 0.45 -17.64
N THR A 305 -10.52 1.45 -18.38
CA THR A 305 -11.08 2.79 -18.25
C THR A 305 -12.39 2.79 -19.03
N SER A 306 -13.49 2.59 -18.31
CA SER A 306 -14.81 2.67 -18.91
C SER A 306 -15.02 4.10 -19.41
N ASN A 307 -14.82 4.32 -20.71
CA ASN A 307 -15.33 5.51 -21.42
C ASN A 307 -16.87 5.60 -21.35
N SER A 308 -17.54 4.69 -20.63
CA SER A 308 -19.00 4.52 -20.57
C SER A 308 -19.65 4.89 -19.24
N ARG A 309 -18.89 5.27 -18.21
CA ARG A 309 -19.43 6.06 -17.09
C ARG A 309 -18.73 7.41 -17.02
N ALA A 310 -18.81 8.18 -18.12
CA ALA A 310 -19.09 9.59 -17.92
C ALA A 310 -20.24 9.64 -16.92
N SER A 311 -20.00 10.17 -15.72
CA SER A 311 -21.07 10.46 -14.78
C SER A 311 -22.12 11.19 -15.61
N LYS A 312 -23.25 10.53 -15.91
CA LYS A 312 -24.29 11.16 -16.72
C LYS A 312 -24.66 12.39 -15.92
N MET A 313 -24.22 13.56 -16.40
CA MET A 313 -24.53 14.83 -15.79
C MET A 313 -26.05 14.93 -15.89
N ARG A 314 -26.75 14.63 -14.79
CA ARG A 314 -28.20 14.64 -14.78
C ARG A 314 -28.59 16.05 -14.40
N ILE A 315 -29.13 16.79 -15.35
CA ILE A 315 -29.81 18.04 -15.03
C ILE A 315 -31.11 17.67 -14.33
N LYS A 316 -31.23 18.05 -13.05
CA LYS A 316 -32.44 17.89 -12.24
C LYS A 316 -33.09 19.25 -12.03
N THR A 317 -34.38 19.24 -11.75
CA THR A 317 -35.15 20.44 -11.44
C THR A 317 -35.33 20.55 -9.92
N CYS A 318 -35.03 21.72 -9.36
CA CYS A 318 -35.23 22.01 -7.95
C CYS A 318 -36.71 21.90 -7.59
N SER A 319 -37.06 21.10 -6.59
CA SER A 319 -38.45 20.95 -6.16
C SER A 319 -39.02 22.20 -5.47
N GLU A 320 -38.16 23.08 -4.94
CA GLU A 320 -38.57 24.31 -4.25
C GLU A 320 -38.67 25.52 -5.19
N CYS A 321 -37.65 25.76 -6.02
CA CYS A 321 -37.60 26.96 -6.88
C CYS A 321 -37.75 26.68 -8.38
N GLY A 322 -37.83 25.40 -8.79
CA GLY A 322 -37.95 25.03 -10.21
C GLY A 322 -36.66 25.21 -11.03
N GLN A 323 -35.55 25.64 -10.43
CA GLN A 323 -34.29 25.85 -11.14
C GLN A 323 -33.65 24.52 -11.56
N ALA A 324 -33.22 24.42 -12.81
CA ALA A 324 -32.40 23.31 -13.28
C ALA A 324 -30.98 23.38 -12.69
N PHE A 325 -30.45 22.28 -12.18
CA PHE A 325 -29.11 22.19 -11.62
C PHE A 325 -28.45 20.84 -11.94
N GLU A 326 -27.12 20.84 -11.95
CA GLU A 326 -26.33 19.65 -12.23
C GLU A 326 -26.26 18.72 -11.01
N CYS A 327 -26.69 17.47 -11.19
CA CYS A 327 -26.59 16.41 -10.20
C CYS A 327 -25.55 15.38 -10.66
N LYS A 328 -24.38 15.37 -10.01
CA LYS A 328 -23.34 14.35 -10.18
C LYS A 328 -23.62 13.22 -9.19
N MET A 329 -23.70 11.96 -9.65
CA MET A 329 -23.76 10.82 -8.73
C MET A 329 -22.33 10.42 -8.34
N GLY A 330 -22.04 10.47 -7.03
CA GLY A 330 -20.70 10.30 -6.46
C GLY A 330 -20.20 11.64 -5.91
N GLY A 331 -20.26 11.81 -4.59
CA GLY A 331 -19.96 13.06 -3.88
C GLY A 331 -21.03 14.13 -4.15
N CYS A 332 -22.09 14.12 -3.36
CA CYS A 332 -23.07 15.20 -3.45
C CYS A 332 -22.54 16.36 -2.60
N TRP A 333 -22.63 17.60 -3.08
CA TRP A 333 -22.30 18.78 -2.27
C TRP A 333 -23.18 18.91 -1.00
N CYS A 334 -24.24 18.10 -0.87
CA CYS A 334 -25.01 17.98 0.36
C CYS A 334 -24.29 17.17 1.47
N ASP A 335 -23.19 16.49 1.17
CA ASP A 335 -22.40 15.72 2.15
C ASP A 335 -21.71 16.64 3.17
N ASP A 336 -21.58 17.95 2.87
CA ASP A 336 -21.11 19.00 3.79
C ASP A 336 -22.20 19.51 4.77
N PHE A 337 -23.44 19.03 4.63
CA PHE A 337 -24.58 19.43 5.45
C PHE A 337 -25.22 18.24 6.17
N PRO A 338 -25.81 18.44 7.36
CA PRO A 338 -26.50 17.36 8.07
C PRO A 338 -27.65 16.79 7.21
N PRO A 339 -27.85 15.45 7.20
CA PRO A 339 -28.85 14.81 6.36
C PRO A 339 -30.26 15.28 6.75
N LEU A 340 -31.04 15.72 5.77
CA LEU A 340 -32.48 15.93 5.94
C LEU A 340 -33.18 14.56 5.97
N PRO A 341 -34.29 14.42 6.73
CA PRO A 341 -35.08 13.21 6.71
C PRO A 341 -35.61 12.93 5.29
N PRO A 342 -35.50 11.69 4.77
CA PRO A 342 -35.88 11.38 3.40
C PRO A 342 -37.40 11.43 3.20
N SER A 343 -37.85 12.00 2.08
CA SER A 343 -39.24 11.92 1.63
C SER A 343 -39.59 10.53 1.12
N ALA A 344 -40.88 10.18 1.22
CA ALA A 344 -41.44 8.90 0.81
C ALA A 344 -41.50 8.69 -0.72
N ALA A 345 -41.10 9.68 -1.55
CA ALA A 345 -41.18 9.62 -3.00
C ALA A 345 -39.80 9.79 -3.69
N PRO A 346 -39.36 8.86 -4.57
CA PRO A 346 -38.10 8.98 -5.28
C PRO A 346 -38.05 10.24 -6.17
N GLY A 347 -37.12 11.15 -5.87
CA GLY A 347 -36.86 12.36 -6.69
C GLY A 347 -37.57 13.64 -6.25
N ALA A 348 -38.36 13.61 -5.17
CA ALA A 348 -39.09 14.78 -4.67
C ALA A 348 -38.25 15.80 -3.87
N ASP A 349 -37.05 15.41 -3.41
CA ASP A 349 -36.23 16.22 -2.47
C ASP A 349 -34.99 16.85 -3.11
N CYS A 350 -34.94 16.90 -4.44
CA CYS A 350 -33.78 17.47 -5.12
C CYS A 350 -33.83 19.00 -5.02
N LEU A 351 -33.11 19.58 -4.06
CA LEU A 351 -32.93 21.03 -3.92
C LEU A 351 -31.67 21.50 -4.66
N CYS A 352 -31.74 22.68 -5.29
CA CYS A 352 -30.54 23.33 -5.81
C CYS A 352 -29.68 23.88 -4.66
N PRO A 353 -28.40 24.23 -4.91
CA PRO A 353 -27.48 24.78 -3.91
C PRO A 353 -28.06 25.88 -3.02
N GLY A 354 -28.72 26.87 -3.62
CA GLY A 354 -29.29 27.99 -2.88
C GLY A 354 -30.48 27.60 -2.00
N CYS A 355 -31.29 26.63 -2.42
CA CYS A 355 -32.46 26.15 -1.69
C CYS A 355 -32.07 25.26 -0.51
N LEU A 356 -31.12 24.34 -0.69
CA LEU A 356 -30.66 23.49 0.40
C LEU A 356 -29.96 24.30 1.51
N ALA A 357 -29.12 25.27 1.14
CA ALA A 357 -28.44 26.11 2.12
C ALA A 357 -29.45 26.81 3.05
N LYS A 358 -30.53 27.35 2.48
CA LYS A 358 -31.63 27.95 3.25
C LYS A 358 -32.38 26.95 4.10
N ALA A 359 -32.70 25.77 3.56
CA ALA A 359 -33.39 24.71 4.30
C ALA A 359 -32.57 24.25 5.52
N VAL A 360 -31.25 24.10 5.37
CA VAL A 360 -30.35 23.73 6.47
C VAL A 360 -30.24 24.83 7.53
N GLU A 361 -30.19 26.11 7.12
CA GLU A 361 -30.22 27.24 8.07
C GLU A 361 -31.52 27.29 8.86
N HIS A 362 -32.66 27.00 8.23
CA HIS A 362 -33.97 26.94 8.91
C HIS A 362 -34.02 25.82 9.96
N VAL A 363 -33.55 24.62 9.61
CA VAL A 363 -33.48 23.47 10.53
C VAL A 363 -32.52 23.73 11.70
N ARG A 364 -31.46 24.51 11.49
CA ARG A 364 -30.55 24.94 12.57
C ARG A 364 -31.15 26.00 13.49
N ALA A 365 -32.06 26.85 12.99
CA ALA A 365 -32.75 27.87 13.77
C ALA A 365 -33.93 27.31 14.59
N GLU A 366 -34.49 26.16 14.20
CA GLU A 366 -35.63 25.50 14.87
C GLU A 366 -35.22 24.46 15.93
N LYS A 367 -33.93 24.15 16.07
CA LYS A 367 -33.42 23.37 17.22
C LYS A 367 -33.15 24.32 18.40
N PRO A 368 -33.82 24.14 19.55
CA PRO A 368 -33.61 24.99 20.73
C PRO A 368 -32.21 24.89 21.32
#